data_AF-A0A951P9U0-F1
#
_entry.id   AF-A0A951P9U0-F1
#
_cell.length_a   1.000
_cell.length_b   1.000
_cell.length_c   1.000
_cell.angle_alpha   90.00
_cell.angle_beta   90.00
_cell.angle_gamma   90.00
#
_symmetry.space_group_name_H-M   'P 1'
#
loop_
_entity.id
_entity.type
_entity.pdbx_description
1 polymer ?
#
loop_
_entity_poly.entity_id
_entity_poly.type
_entity_poly.pdbx_seq_one_letter_code
_entity_poly.pdbx_strand_id
1 'polypeptide(L)'
;MKQTGLLQPVQAELDSYRLTFSRTAVPDTVLEILQNCPVRKHRDGFSLKVPQMAEQEYKTFKQIILTLKGCWKRPVHLFSYDPTPLLAQVVEAGYVPHANPFDLFETPDETIDDLFGMVDLPIEEDCDEPIVLDLLEPSAGSGRIARKLRERLPHSRIDVAEIDPFTRTDWRHMSS
;
A
#
# COMPACT_ATOMS: atom_id res chain seq x y z
N MET A 1 -16.90 14.12 -11.15
CA MET A 1 -17.42 13.63 -9.85
C MET A 1 -16.24 13.01 -9.10
N LYS A 2 -16.00 13.40 -7.84
CA LYS A 2 -14.81 12.97 -7.06
C LYS A 2 -14.96 11.53 -6.58
N GLN A 3 -14.08 10.63 -7.04
CA GLN A 3 -13.74 9.39 -6.34
C GLN A 3 -12.21 9.24 -6.33
N THR A 4 -11.53 10.04 -5.51
CA THR A 4 -10.19 9.71 -5.03
C THR A 4 -10.36 8.82 -3.80
N GLY A 5 -11.00 7.66 -3.97
CA GLY A 5 -10.95 6.61 -2.96
C GLY A 5 -9.59 5.95 -3.09
N LEU A 6 -8.71 6.14 -2.10
CA LEU A 6 -7.54 5.29 -1.99
C LEU A 6 -8.05 3.86 -1.93
N LEU A 7 -7.72 3.08 -2.96
CA LEU A 7 -8.10 1.67 -3.00
C LEU A 7 -7.44 0.99 -1.79
N GLN A 8 -8.26 0.33 -0.99
CA GLN A 8 -7.79 -0.33 0.23
C GLN A 8 -7.22 -1.70 -0.12
N PRO A 9 -6.16 -2.14 0.58
CA PRO A 9 -5.65 -3.49 0.43
C PRO A 9 -6.74 -4.53 0.68
N VAL A 10 -6.64 -5.69 0.02
CA VAL A 10 -7.59 -6.78 0.24
C VAL A 10 -7.35 -7.37 1.63
N GLN A 11 -8.16 -6.96 2.62
CA GLN A 11 -7.99 -7.36 4.03
C GLN A 11 -7.86 -8.88 4.21
N ALA A 12 -8.66 -9.67 3.48
CA ALA A 12 -8.62 -11.13 3.56
C ALA A 12 -7.23 -11.72 3.19
N GLU A 13 -6.50 -11.09 2.26
CA GLU A 13 -5.14 -11.52 1.93
C GLU A 13 -4.18 -11.16 3.07
N LEU A 14 -4.30 -9.97 3.65
CA LEU A 14 -3.49 -9.51 4.79
C LEU A 14 -3.73 -10.33 6.06
N ASP A 15 -4.94 -10.79 6.31
CA ASP A 15 -5.26 -11.68 7.44
C ASP A 15 -4.50 -13.02 7.34
N SER A 16 -4.24 -13.48 6.11
CA SER A 16 -3.47 -14.70 5.82
C SER A 16 -1.97 -14.46 5.66
N TYR A 17 -1.55 -13.19 5.49
CA TYR A 17 -0.17 -12.82 5.26
C TYR A 17 0.72 -13.22 6.43
N ARG A 18 1.94 -13.69 6.12
CA ARG A 18 2.91 -14.14 7.11
C ARG A 18 4.13 -13.23 7.06
N LEU A 19 4.32 -12.47 8.14
CA LEU A 19 5.54 -11.69 8.30
C LEU A 19 6.75 -12.62 8.39
N THR A 20 7.86 -12.15 7.85
CA THR A 20 9.17 -12.73 8.10
C THR A 20 9.91 -11.82 9.06
N PHE A 21 10.77 -12.40 9.90
CA PHE A 21 11.37 -11.69 11.02
C PHE A 21 12.89 -11.75 10.98
N SER A 22 13.51 -10.62 11.33
CA SER A 22 14.94 -10.53 11.54
C SER A 22 15.35 -11.20 12.86
N ARG A 23 16.66 -11.21 13.16
CA ARG A 23 17.17 -11.64 14.49
C ARG A 23 17.16 -10.51 15.54
N THR A 24 16.73 -9.31 15.17
CA THR A 24 16.71 -8.16 16.08
C THR A 24 15.51 -8.25 16.99
N ALA A 25 15.73 -8.45 18.29
CA ALA A 25 14.67 -8.51 19.28
C ALA A 25 13.96 -7.16 19.45
N VAL A 26 12.66 -7.20 19.64
CA VAL A 26 11.85 -6.03 20.03
C VAL A 26 11.92 -5.91 21.55
N PRO A 27 12.19 -4.72 22.11
CA PRO A 27 12.16 -4.52 23.56
C PRO A 27 10.79 -4.86 24.15
N ASP A 28 10.76 -5.47 25.34
CA ASP A 28 9.52 -5.86 26.03
C ASP A 28 8.54 -4.70 26.20
N THR A 29 9.06 -3.50 26.48
CA THR A 29 8.24 -2.28 26.59
C THR A 29 7.55 -1.93 25.27
N VAL A 30 8.20 -2.15 24.13
CA VAL A 30 7.61 -1.96 22.80
C VAL A 30 6.58 -3.05 22.52
N LEU A 31 6.83 -4.30 22.89
CA LEU A 31 5.85 -5.40 22.74
C LEU A 31 4.58 -5.12 23.56
N GLU A 32 4.74 -4.69 24.81
CA GLU A 32 3.63 -4.30 25.68
C GLU A 32 2.82 -3.14 25.09
N ILE A 33 3.52 -2.15 24.52
CA ILE A 33 2.87 -1.05 23.81
C ILE A 33 2.08 -1.56 22.61
N LEU A 34 2.66 -2.38 21.74
CA LEU A 34 1.99 -2.90 20.55
C LEU A 34 0.76 -3.74 20.91
N GLN A 35 0.86 -4.54 21.97
CA GLN A 35 -0.22 -5.39 22.48
C GLN A 35 -1.40 -4.58 23.03
N ASN A 36 -1.13 -3.47 23.71
CA ASN A 36 -2.14 -2.69 24.41
C ASN A 36 -2.60 -1.44 23.64
N CYS A 37 -1.99 -1.12 22.50
CA CYS A 37 -2.33 0.09 21.76
C CYS A 37 -3.66 -0.07 21.02
N PRO A 38 -4.67 0.76 21.30
CA PRO A 38 -5.96 0.63 20.66
C PRO A 38 -5.89 1.06 19.20
N VAL A 39 -6.23 0.12 18.30
CA VAL A 39 -6.52 0.40 16.90
C VAL A 39 -7.95 0.92 16.79
N ARG A 40 -8.14 2.08 16.15
CA ARG A 40 -9.46 2.68 15.90
C ARG A 40 -9.76 2.71 14.42
N LYS A 41 -10.92 2.18 14.03
CA LYS A 41 -11.44 2.31 12.68
C LYS A 41 -12.04 3.69 12.45
N HIS A 42 -11.75 4.27 11.30
CA HIS A 42 -12.34 5.50 10.77
C HIS A 42 -12.94 5.22 9.38
N ARG A 43 -13.51 6.25 8.75
CA ARG A 43 -14.11 6.13 7.42
C ARG A 43 -13.14 5.59 6.37
N ASP A 44 -11.90 6.09 6.38
CA ASP A 44 -10.93 5.88 5.31
C ASP A 44 -9.74 4.99 5.72
N GLY A 45 -9.83 4.32 6.88
CA GLY A 45 -8.75 3.45 7.37
C GLY A 45 -8.75 3.28 8.88
N PHE A 46 -7.57 2.98 9.43
CA PHE A 46 -7.36 2.68 10.84
C PHE A 46 -6.32 3.62 11.42
N SER A 47 -6.42 3.92 12.72
CA SER A 47 -5.41 4.70 13.43
C SER A 47 -4.93 4.00 14.68
N LEU A 48 -3.64 4.12 14.95
CA LEU A 48 -2.99 3.68 16.17
C LEU A 48 -2.39 4.91 16.88
N LYS A 49 -2.80 5.19 18.12
CA LYS A 49 -2.36 6.37 18.86
C LYS A 49 -0.96 6.15 19.41
N VAL A 50 -0.04 7.11 19.22
CA VAL A 50 1.31 6.98 19.77
C VAL A 50 1.30 7.21 21.28
N PRO A 51 1.72 6.24 22.10
CA PRO A 51 1.96 6.46 23.52
C PRO A 51 3.28 7.18 23.76
N GLN A 52 3.47 7.71 24.97
CA GLN A 52 4.79 8.19 25.38
C GLN A 52 5.73 7.01 25.58
N MET A 53 6.94 7.13 25.05
CA MET A 53 8.00 6.12 25.15
C MET A 53 9.36 6.80 25.02
N ALA A 54 10.43 6.10 25.44
CA ALA A 54 11.78 6.60 25.27
C ALA A 54 12.15 6.68 23.77
N GLU A 55 13.10 7.56 23.42
CA GLU A 55 13.47 7.78 22.01
C GLU A 55 13.90 6.48 21.31
N GLN A 56 14.64 5.62 22.01
CA GLN A 56 15.14 4.36 21.45
C GLN A 56 14.02 3.34 21.21
N GLU A 57 13.03 3.30 22.11
CA GLU A 57 11.83 2.48 21.96
C GLU A 57 11.00 2.98 20.77
N TYR A 58 10.87 4.31 20.63
CA TYR A 58 10.17 4.94 19.51
C TYR A 58 10.81 4.63 18.17
N LYS A 59 12.14 4.55 18.08
CA LYS A 59 12.81 4.16 16.83
C LYS A 59 12.40 2.75 16.40
N THR A 60 12.39 1.81 17.33
CA THR A 60 12.00 0.41 17.07
C THR A 60 10.52 0.30 16.73
N PHE A 61 9.66 0.93 17.54
CA PHE A 61 8.22 1.01 17.29
C PHE A 61 7.93 1.60 15.91
N LYS A 62 8.52 2.77 15.60
CA LYS A 62 8.35 3.44 14.30
C LYS A 62 8.80 2.56 13.15
N GLN A 63 9.92 1.84 13.29
CA GLN A 63 10.38 0.91 12.27
C GLN A 63 9.33 -0.17 11.99
N ILE A 64 8.79 -0.82 13.04
CA ILE A 64 7.73 -1.82 12.91
C ILE A 64 6.51 -1.22 12.20
N ILE A 65 6.03 -0.05 12.67
CA ILE A 65 4.88 0.61 12.08
C ILE A 65 5.09 0.93 10.59
N LEU A 66 6.28 1.42 10.21
CA LEU A 66 6.61 1.72 8.82
C LEU A 66 6.69 0.45 7.96
N THR A 67 7.26 -0.64 8.47
CA THR A 67 7.26 -1.93 7.76
C THR A 67 5.85 -2.43 7.47
N LEU A 68 4.90 -2.14 8.37
CA LEU A 68 3.49 -2.42 8.20
C LEU A 68 2.75 -1.32 7.42
N LYS A 69 3.45 -0.44 6.68
CA LYS A 69 2.90 0.67 5.90
C LYS A 69 2.10 1.72 6.70
N GLY A 70 2.29 1.77 8.02
CA GLY A 70 1.67 2.80 8.84
C GLY A 70 2.33 4.16 8.60
N CYS A 71 1.56 5.18 8.26
CA CYS A 71 2.07 6.53 8.04
C CYS A 71 1.86 7.43 9.25
N TRP A 72 2.80 8.33 9.54
CA TRP A 72 2.69 9.22 10.69
C TRP A 72 1.84 10.45 10.37
N LYS A 73 0.75 10.65 11.12
CA LYS A 73 -0.10 11.86 11.09
C LYS A 73 -0.39 12.29 12.52
N ARG A 74 0.46 13.17 13.06
CA ARG A 74 0.41 13.64 14.46
C ARG A 74 -1.04 13.82 14.97
N PRO A 75 -1.44 13.17 16.08
CA PRO A 75 -0.66 12.34 17.01
C PRO A 75 -0.80 10.82 16.80
N VAL A 76 -1.19 10.36 15.61
CA VAL A 76 -1.49 8.95 15.33
C VAL A 76 -0.71 8.40 14.14
N HIS A 77 -0.53 7.07 14.10
CA HIS A 77 -0.18 6.37 12.87
C HIS A 77 -1.45 5.94 12.16
N LEU A 78 -1.52 6.12 10.84
CA LEU A 78 -2.65 5.72 10.01
C LEU A 78 -2.30 4.52 9.15
N PHE A 79 -3.27 3.65 8.94
CA PHE A 79 -3.19 2.48 8.06
C PHE A 79 -4.40 2.48 7.11
N SER A 80 -4.20 2.03 5.88
CA SER A 80 -5.27 1.83 4.90
C SER A 80 -6.06 0.53 5.11
N TYR A 81 -5.57 -0.34 6.00
CA TYR A 81 -6.12 -1.65 6.34
C TYR A 81 -6.07 -1.85 7.87
N ASP A 82 -6.69 -2.91 8.39
CA ASP A 82 -6.62 -3.24 9.83
C ASP A 82 -5.25 -3.85 10.17
N PRO A 83 -4.37 -3.14 10.92
CA PRO A 83 -3.06 -3.65 11.24
C PRO A 83 -3.06 -4.70 12.37
N THR A 84 -4.18 -4.90 13.07
CA THR A 84 -4.22 -5.75 14.28
C THR A 84 -3.67 -7.17 14.07
N PRO A 85 -4.03 -7.91 12.99
CA PRO A 85 -3.49 -9.25 12.76
C PRO A 85 -1.97 -9.27 12.59
N LEU A 86 -1.39 -8.26 11.94
CA LEU A 86 0.05 -8.18 11.70
C LEU A 86 0.81 -7.70 12.94
N LEU A 87 0.22 -6.77 13.69
CA LEU A 87 0.77 -6.36 14.99
C LEU A 87 0.81 -7.55 15.96
N ALA A 88 -0.21 -8.41 15.97
CA ALA A 88 -0.23 -9.63 16.78
C ALA A 88 0.91 -10.58 16.41
N GLN A 89 1.21 -10.75 15.11
CA GLN A 89 2.37 -11.56 14.67
C GLN A 89 3.69 -10.99 15.18
N VAL A 90 3.86 -9.66 15.20
CA VAL A 90 5.08 -9.03 15.75
C VAL A 90 5.19 -9.27 17.26
N VAL A 91 4.07 -9.14 17.99
CA VAL A 91 4.02 -9.41 19.43
C VAL A 91 4.37 -10.87 19.73
N GLU A 92 3.79 -11.81 18.98
CA GLU A 92 4.04 -13.25 19.13
C GLU A 92 5.49 -13.62 18.82
N ALA A 93 6.06 -13.05 17.75
CA ALA A 93 7.44 -13.35 17.36
C ALA A 93 8.47 -12.72 18.29
N GLY A 94 8.22 -11.50 18.81
CA GLY A 94 9.19 -10.77 19.62
C GLY A 94 10.38 -10.19 18.84
N TYR A 95 10.32 -10.19 17.50
CA TYR A 95 11.39 -9.74 16.61
C TYR A 95 10.91 -8.68 15.61
N VAL A 96 11.83 -7.84 15.15
CA VAL A 96 11.54 -6.81 14.15
C VAL A 96 11.25 -7.49 12.80
N PRO A 97 10.13 -7.19 12.12
CA PRO A 97 9.81 -7.75 10.81
C PRO A 97 10.82 -7.28 9.76
N HIS A 98 11.10 -8.13 8.78
CA HIS A 98 11.91 -7.73 7.63
C HIS A 98 11.20 -6.63 6.82
N ALA A 99 11.99 -5.70 6.28
CA ALA A 99 11.49 -4.77 5.30
C ALA A 99 10.94 -5.53 4.09
N ASN A 100 9.80 -5.08 3.56
CA ASN A 100 9.21 -5.66 2.37
C ASN A 100 10.08 -5.30 1.15
N PRO A 101 10.69 -6.27 0.44
CA PRO A 101 11.51 -5.98 -0.74
C PRO A 101 10.70 -5.39 -1.90
N PHE A 102 9.37 -5.51 -1.85
CA PHE A 102 8.44 -4.98 -2.85
C PHE A 102 7.86 -3.61 -2.46
N ASP A 103 8.38 -2.98 -1.40
CA ASP A 103 8.03 -1.61 -1.03
C ASP A 103 8.67 -0.58 -1.99
N LEU A 104 8.09 -0.45 -3.16
CA LEU A 104 8.54 0.47 -4.20
C LEU A 104 7.79 1.81 -4.11
N PHE A 105 8.47 2.88 -4.51
CA PHE A 105 7.87 4.20 -4.56
C PHE A 105 6.86 4.30 -5.71
N GLU A 106 5.74 4.98 -5.45
CA GLU A 106 4.75 5.27 -6.48
C GLU A 106 5.36 6.18 -7.55
N THR A 107 5.18 5.82 -8.83
CA THR A 107 5.70 6.61 -9.96
C THR A 107 5.03 7.98 -10.01
N PRO A 108 5.78 9.10 -10.01
CA PRO A 108 5.22 10.44 -10.13
C PRO A 108 4.51 10.65 -11.48
N ASP A 109 3.46 11.47 -11.52
CA ASP A 109 2.68 11.70 -12.76
C ASP A 109 3.56 12.21 -13.91
N GLU A 110 4.48 13.13 -13.63
CA GLU A 110 5.43 13.68 -14.61
C GLU A 110 6.24 12.56 -15.29
N THR A 111 6.67 11.56 -14.51
CA THR A 111 7.41 10.40 -15.04
C THR A 111 6.52 9.46 -15.85
N ILE A 112 5.24 9.34 -15.50
CA ILE A 112 4.26 8.56 -16.28
C ILE A 112 3.98 9.24 -17.62
N ASP A 113 3.82 10.57 -17.60
CA ASP A 113 3.56 11.36 -18.80
C ASP A 113 4.78 11.31 -19.75
N ASP A 114 6.00 11.42 -19.21
CA ASP A 114 7.24 11.21 -19.96
C ASP A 114 7.31 9.80 -20.56
N LEU A 115 6.99 8.77 -19.77
CA LEU A 115 6.96 7.38 -20.24
C LEU A 115 6.02 7.22 -21.43
N PHE A 116 4.80 7.76 -21.34
CA PHE A 116 3.82 7.68 -22.43
C PHE A 116 4.27 8.42 -23.69
N GLY A 117 4.99 9.54 -23.53
CA GLY A 117 5.61 10.26 -24.65
C GLY A 117 6.71 9.46 -25.34
N MET A 118 7.46 8.64 -24.62
CA MET A 118 8.55 7.83 -25.19
C MET A 118 8.06 6.63 -26.01
N VAL A 119 6.93 6.03 -25.62
CA VAL A 119 6.40 4.82 -26.27
C VAL A 119 5.41 5.12 -27.41
N ASP A 120 5.23 6.40 -27.75
CA ASP A 120 4.27 6.88 -28.76
C ASP A 120 2.88 6.25 -28.58
N LEU A 121 2.43 6.20 -27.32
CA LEU A 121 1.10 5.66 -27.01
C LEU A 121 0.06 6.54 -27.69
N PRO A 122 -0.82 5.98 -28.51
CA PRO A 122 -1.77 6.79 -29.23
C PRO A 122 -2.74 7.45 -28.25
N ILE A 123 -3.24 8.63 -28.63
CA ILE A 123 -4.26 9.37 -27.88
C ILE A 123 -5.56 9.16 -28.63
N GLU A 124 -6.57 8.60 -27.96
CA GLU A 124 -7.83 8.27 -28.63
C GLU A 124 -8.54 9.51 -29.22
N GLU A 125 -8.34 10.68 -28.61
CA GLU A 125 -8.86 11.97 -29.10
C GLU A 125 -8.38 12.32 -30.52
N ASP A 126 -7.26 11.74 -30.97
CA ASP A 126 -6.68 11.96 -32.30
C ASP A 126 -7.07 10.86 -33.33
N CYS A 127 -7.91 9.90 -32.94
CA CYS A 127 -8.27 8.74 -33.78
C CYS A 127 -9.75 8.77 -34.20
N ASP A 128 -10.02 8.37 -35.45
CA ASP A 128 -11.39 8.24 -35.97
C ASP A 128 -12.14 7.03 -35.38
N GLU A 129 -11.39 6.04 -34.87
CA GLU A 129 -11.92 4.81 -34.27
C GLU A 129 -11.33 4.60 -32.86
N PRO A 130 -12.09 3.94 -31.94
CA PRO A 130 -11.61 3.64 -30.60
C PRO A 130 -10.34 2.79 -30.59
N ILE A 131 -9.42 3.12 -29.70
CA ILE A 131 -8.16 2.39 -29.56
C ILE A 131 -8.34 1.24 -28.56
N VAL A 132 -8.17 0.01 -29.07
CA VAL A 132 -8.29 -1.21 -28.28
C VAL A 132 -6.95 -1.94 -28.25
N LEU A 133 -6.28 -1.87 -27.11
CA LEU A 133 -5.04 -2.59 -26.81
C LEU A 133 -5.25 -3.56 -25.65
N ASP A 134 -4.43 -4.61 -25.62
CA ASP A 134 -4.28 -5.49 -24.45
C ASP A 134 -2.95 -5.15 -23.76
N LEU A 135 -3.03 -4.55 -22.57
CA LEU A 135 -1.88 -4.07 -21.82
C LEU A 135 -1.72 -4.85 -20.51
N LEU A 136 -0.48 -5.03 -20.06
CA LEU A 136 -0.13 -5.60 -18.76
C LEU A 136 0.76 -4.61 -17.98
N GLU A 137 0.33 -4.23 -16.78
CA GLU A 137 1.17 -3.54 -15.80
C GLU A 137 1.63 -4.54 -14.73
N PRO A 138 2.88 -5.04 -14.80
CA PRO A 138 3.47 -5.83 -13.73
C PRO A 138 3.96 -4.94 -12.58
N SER A 139 3.91 -5.45 -11.34
CA SER A 139 4.36 -4.73 -10.13
C SER A 139 3.71 -3.35 -10.00
N ALA A 140 2.41 -3.31 -10.24
CA ALA A 140 1.67 -2.06 -10.41
C ALA A 140 1.58 -1.19 -9.14
N GLY A 141 1.92 -1.73 -7.98
CA GLY A 141 1.73 -1.11 -6.68
C GLY A 141 0.28 -0.68 -6.51
N SER A 142 0.07 0.63 -6.36
CA SER A 142 -1.23 1.30 -6.30
C SER A 142 -1.89 1.54 -7.68
N GLY A 143 -1.42 0.87 -8.75
CA GLY A 143 -1.98 0.93 -10.11
C GLY A 143 -2.03 2.35 -10.68
N ARG A 144 -1.05 3.19 -10.37
CA ARG A 144 -1.06 4.60 -10.83
C ARG A 144 -0.87 4.70 -12.34
N ILE A 145 0.00 3.88 -12.93
CA ILE A 145 0.19 3.84 -14.38
C ILE A 145 -1.06 3.28 -15.05
N ALA A 146 -1.64 2.16 -14.57
CA ALA A 146 -2.89 1.63 -15.10
C ALA A 146 -4.05 2.63 -15.08
N ARG A 147 -4.17 3.43 -14.01
CA ARG A 147 -5.18 4.50 -13.93
C ARG A 147 -4.97 5.54 -15.03
N LYS A 148 -3.74 6.02 -15.21
CA LYS A 148 -3.37 6.95 -16.27
C LYS A 148 -3.56 6.35 -17.67
N LEU A 149 -3.24 5.07 -17.86
CA LEU A 149 -3.51 4.34 -19.10
C LEU A 149 -5.02 4.26 -19.37
N ARG A 150 -5.85 3.97 -18.36
CA ARG A 150 -7.32 3.91 -18.51
C ARG A 150 -7.91 5.27 -18.91
N GLU A 151 -7.37 6.36 -18.38
CA GLU A 151 -7.77 7.72 -18.76
C GLU A 151 -7.47 8.00 -20.24
N ARG A 152 -6.33 7.51 -20.76
CA ARG A 152 -5.89 7.73 -22.15
C ARG A 152 -6.46 6.73 -23.16
N LEU A 153 -6.76 5.51 -22.70
CA LEU A 153 -7.21 4.36 -23.50
C LEU A 153 -8.46 3.72 -22.86
N PRO A 154 -9.59 4.44 -22.81
CA PRO A 154 -10.79 4.00 -22.12
C PRO A 154 -11.34 2.65 -22.59
N HIS A 155 -11.12 2.28 -23.85
CA HIS A 155 -11.61 1.01 -24.42
C HIS A 155 -10.61 -0.16 -24.36
N SER A 156 -9.38 0.10 -23.94
CA SER A 156 -8.34 -0.93 -23.87
C SER A 156 -8.52 -1.83 -22.64
N ARG A 157 -8.05 -3.07 -22.74
CA ARG A 157 -7.92 -3.97 -21.58
C ARG A 157 -6.59 -3.69 -20.90
N ILE A 158 -6.62 -3.52 -19.58
CA ILE A 158 -5.43 -3.26 -18.76
C ILE A 158 -5.43 -4.28 -17.64
N ASP A 159 -4.59 -5.31 -17.77
CA ASP A 159 -4.37 -6.29 -16.72
C ASP A 159 -3.31 -5.75 -15.76
N VAL A 160 -3.61 -5.82 -14.46
CA VAL A 160 -2.76 -5.26 -13.39
C VAL A 160 -2.33 -6.39 -12.46
N ALA A 161 -1.03 -6.56 -12.27
CA ALA A 161 -0.47 -7.57 -11.39
C ALA A 161 0.36 -6.93 -10.28
N GLU A 162 -0.01 -7.20 -9.02
CA GLU A 162 0.75 -6.77 -7.85
C GLU A 162 0.95 -7.94 -6.88
N ILE A 163 2.19 -8.11 -6.42
CA ILE A 163 2.63 -9.21 -5.56
C ILE A 163 2.71 -8.79 -4.09
N ASP A 164 2.90 -7.51 -3.82
CA ASP A 164 2.84 -6.91 -2.48
C ASP A 164 1.38 -6.82 -2.02
N PRO A 165 0.94 -7.63 -1.05
CA PRO A 165 -0.43 -7.62 -0.58
C PRO A 165 -0.81 -6.30 0.12
N PHE A 166 0.16 -5.47 0.50
CA PHE A 166 -0.08 -4.17 1.11
C PHE A 166 -0.47 -3.08 0.11
N THR A 167 -0.14 -3.24 -1.16
CA THR A 167 -0.46 -2.28 -2.23
C THR A 167 -1.39 -2.88 -3.27
N ARG A 168 -1.54 -4.21 -3.29
CA ARG A 168 -2.51 -4.90 -4.10
C ARG A 168 -3.92 -4.50 -3.71
N THR A 169 -4.64 -3.95 -4.66
CA THR A 169 -6.04 -3.59 -4.49
C THR A 169 -6.91 -4.42 -5.42
N ASP A 170 -8.22 -4.44 -5.17
CA ASP A 170 -9.13 -5.20 -6.04
C ASP A 170 -9.34 -4.46 -7.37
N TRP A 171 -8.42 -4.68 -8.29
CA TRP A 171 -8.42 -4.12 -9.65
C TRP A 171 -9.56 -4.68 -10.52
N ARG A 172 -10.24 -5.76 -10.09
CA ARG A 172 -11.32 -6.42 -10.86
C ARG A 172 -12.54 -5.54 -11.06
N HIS A 173 -12.63 -4.42 -10.35
CA HIS A 173 -13.72 -3.45 -10.46
C HIS A 173 -13.36 -2.20 -11.28
N MET A 174 -12.15 -2.12 -11.85
CA MET A 174 -11.78 -1.05 -12.78
C MET A 174 -12.13 -1.36 -14.25
N SER A 175 -12.78 -2.50 -14.49
CA SER A 175 -13.36 -2.89 -15.77
C SER A 175 -14.81 -2.41 -15.84
N SER A 176 -15.02 -1.15 -16.19
CA SER A 176 -16.33 -0.63 -16.58
C SER A 176 -16.17 0.62 -17.43
#